data_AF-A0AA39G4K4-F1
#
_entry.id   AF-A0AA39G4K4-F1
#
_cell.length_a   1.000
_cell.length_b   1.000
_cell.length_c   1.000
_cell.angle_alpha   90.00
_cell.angle_beta   90.00
_cell.angle_gamma   90.00
#
_symmetry.space_group_name_H-M   'P 1'
#
loop_
_entity.id
_entity.type
_entity.pdbx_description
1 polymer ?
#
loop_
_entity_poly.entity_id
_entity_poly.type
_entity_poly.pdbx_seq_one_letter_code
_entity_poly.pdbx_strand_id
1 'polypeptide(L)'
;MLYLNPLKIESKTRRREPKLQNRTLVFTTKLARVSGACEFPQKWEGQWFQSGKPSPVNINATMLGEKRCIEKDKDTYAVYDSLNSENCYRCLIINDRHVNAIQFREVGDCSIEPRSLAELCAAVTRTDDSLYTMFRLNSKPIPCPFTGAPFTFTYKSGETECRSPISHAESCTDSSKLLLKYQACPDLEFSESTDILV
;
A
#
# COMPACT_ATOMS: atom_id res chain seq x y z
N MET A 1 34.13 64.62 57.53
CA MET A 1 33.77 63.22 57.83
C MET A 1 32.36 63.21 58.40
N LEU A 2 31.39 62.71 57.64
CA LEU A 2 29.99 62.58 58.06
C LEU A 2 29.74 61.10 58.35
N TYR A 3 29.39 60.77 59.58
CA TYR A 3 28.90 59.45 59.98
C TYR A 3 27.36 59.45 60.00
N LEU A 4 26.78 58.52 59.24
CA LEU A 4 25.35 58.31 59.10
C LEU A 4 24.81 57.43 60.24
N ASN A 5 23.68 57.82 60.83
CA ASN A 5 22.90 57.02 61.78
C ASN A 5 21.83 56.18 61.05
N PRO A 6 21.51 54.97 61.54
CA PRO A 6 20.56 54.06 60.92
C PRO A 6 19.10 54.37 61.29
N LEU A 7 18.22 54.42 60.29
CA LEU A 7 16.77 54.57 60.46
C LEU A 7 16.04 53.23 60.31
N LYS A 8 15.08 53.08 61.23
CA LYS A 8 14.28 51.92 61.57
C LYS A 8 13.22 51.60 60.50
N ILE A 9 13.05 50.31 60.25
CA ILE A 9 12.12 49.73 59.29
C ILE A 9 10.78 49.49 59.99
N GLU A 10 9.69 50.03 59.45
CA GLU A 10 8.31 49.55 59.67
C GLU A 10 7.53 49.71 58.36
N SER A 11 7.30 48.58 57.68
CA SER A 11 6.65 48.51 56.38
C SER A 11 5.12 48.38 56.54
N LYS A 12 4.42 49.37 55.99
CA LYS A 12 2.98 49.57 56.04
C LYS A 12 2.24 48.56 55.16
N THR A 13 1.36 47.77 55.76
CA THR A 13 0.49 46.77 55.11
C THR A 13 -0.48 47.45 54.13
N ARG A 14 -0.35 47.15 52.83
CA ARG A 14 -1.26 47.63 51.79
C ARG A 14 -2.10 46.44 51.29
N ARG A 15 -3.39 46.44 51.64
CA ARG A 15 -4.40 45.51 51.10
C ARG A 15 -4.42 45.67 49.58
N ARG A 16 -4.23 44.58 48.84
CA ARG A 16 -4.42 44.53 47.38
C ARG A 16 -5.75 43.84 47.11
N GLU A 17 -6.62 44.54 46.38
CA GLU A 17 -7.84 43.98 45.79
C GLU A 17 -7.48 42.82 44.84
N PRO A 18 -8.28 41.75 44.78
CA PRO A 18 -8.07 40.66 43.84
C PRO A 18 -8.42 41.14 42.43
N LYS A 19 -7.40 41.34 41.58
CA LYS A 19 -7.60 41.44 40.13
C LYS A 19 -8.04 40.07 39.63
N LEU A 20 -9.25 40.01 39.08
CA LEU A 20 -9.79 38.87 38.35
C LEU A 20 -8.91 38.64 37.11
N GLN A 21 -7.92 37.76 37.25
CA GLN A 21 -7.05 37.35 36.15
C GLN A 21 -7.75 36.17 35.47
N ASN A 22 -8.32 36.41 34.29
CA ASN A 22 -8.83 35.36 33.41
C ASN A 22 -7.68 34.39 33.08
N ARG A 23 -7.57 33.33 33.88
CA ARG A 23 -6.77 32.16 33.54
C ARG A 23 -7.58 31.36 32.53
N THR A 24 -7.42 31.68 31.25
CA THR A 24 -7.77 30.73 30.21
C THR A 24 -6.92 29.49 30.44
N LEU A 25 -7.53 28.45 30.99
CA LEU A 25 -6.98 27.09 30.95
C LEU A 25 -6.85 26.74 29.47
N VAL A 26 -5.67 26.96 28.90
CA VAL A 26 -5.29 26.32 27.65
C VAL A 26 -5.11 24.86 28.01
N PHE A 27 -6.19 24.10 27.95
CA PHE A 27 -6.10 22.66 27.78
C PHE A 27 -5.42 22.47 26.43
N THR A 28 -4.09 22.33 26.43
CA THR A 28 -3.42 21.63 25.36
C THR A 28 -3.93 20.20 25.46
N THR A 29 -5.05 19.93 24.80
CA THR A 29 -5.38 18.58 24.42
C THR A 29 -4.18 18.12 23.61
N LYS A 30 -3.32 17.30 24.22
CA LYS A 30 -2.60 16.33 23.40
C LYS A 30 -3.72 15.64 22.65
N LEU A 31 -3.83 15.89 21.35
CA LEU A 31 -4.60 15.02 20.49
C LEU A 31 -3.93 13.66 20.69
N ALA A 32 -4.51 12.86 21.58
CA ALA A 32 -4.39 11.43 21.47
C ALA A 32 -4.84 11.17 20.05
N ARG A 33 -3.90 10.77 19.20
CA ARG A 33 -4.18 10.29 17.86
C ARG A 33 -5.22 9.21 18.10
N VAL A 34 -6.49 9.49 17.78
CA VAL A 34 -7.48 8.44 17.60
C VAL A 34 -6.75 7.48 16.66
N SER A 35 -6.47 6.25 17.11
CA SER A 35 -5.97 5.24 16.20
C SER A 35 -7.03 5.19 15.11
N GLY A 36 -6.71 5.78 13.96
CA GLY A 36 -7.61 5.74 12.82
C GLY A 36 -7.97 4.27 12.61
N ALA A 37 -9.22 3.99 12.31
CA ALA A 37 -9.63 2.64 11.96
C ALA A 37 -8.60 2.05 10.97
N CYS A 38 -8.23 0.78 11.16
CA CYS A 38 -7.32 0.11 10.23
C CYS A 38 -8.01 0.05 8.88
N GLU A 39 -7.52 0.84 7.95
CA GLU A 39 -8.11 0.95 6.62
C GLU A 39 -7.05 0.81 5.53
N PHE A 40 -7.37 0.03 4.50
CA PHE A 40 -6.66 0.00 3.23
C PHE A 40 -6.91 1.30 2.45
N PRO A 41 -5.91 1.79 1.68
CA PRO A 41 -6.06 2.96 0.83
C PRO A 41 -7.26 2.87 -0.11
N GLN A 42 -8.08 3.93 -0.16
CA GLN A 42 -9.25 4.03 -1.06
C GLN A 42 -8.89 3.79 -2.53
N LYS A 43 -7.67 4.17 -2.97
CA LYS A 43 -7.20 3.93 -4.34
C LYS A 43 -7.13 2.45 -4.72
N TRP A 44 -7.04 1.54 -3.74
CA TRP A 44 -7.01 0.10 -3.96
C TRP A 44 -8.41 -0.51 -4.03
N GLU A 45 -9.46 0.23 -3.67
CA GLU A 45 -10.83 -0.28 -3.68
C GLU A 45 -11.22 -0.79 -5.08
N GLY A 46 -11.86 -1.95 -5.12
CA GLY A 46 -12.32 -2.59 -6.36
C GLY A 46 -11.92 -4.06 -6.46
N GLN A 47 -11.95 -4.57 -7.70
CA GLN A 47 -11.72 -5.99 -8.00
C GLN A 47 -10.36 -6.21 -8.65
N TRP A 48 -9.66 -7.23 -8.18
CA TRP A 48 -8.29 -7.53 -8.54
C TRP A 48 -8.13 -8.99 -8.96
N PHE A 49 -7.41 -9.22 -10.04
CA PHE A 49 -6.98 -10.54 -10.47
C PHE A 49 -5.73 -10.96 -9.71
N GLN A 50 -5.70 -12.21 -9.24
CA GLN A 50 -4.54 -12.85 -8.66
C GLN A 50 -4.39 -14.26 -9.26
N SER A 51 -3.18 -14.60 -9.71
CA SER A 51 -2.89 -15.94 -10.21
C SER A 51 -3.14 -17.00 -9.13
N GLY A 52 -3.77 -18.11 -9.51
CA GLY A 52 -4.10 -19.22 -8.61
C GLY A 52 -5.35 -19.02 -7.74
N LYS A 53 -6.07 -17.88 -7.86
CA LYS A 53 -7.37 -17.69 -7.22
C LYS A 53 -8.50 -17.91 -8.25
N PRO A 54 -9.55 -18.68 -7.91
CA PRO A 54 -10.65 -18.98 -8.84
C PRO A 54 -11.58 -17.77 -9.07
N SER A 55 -11.59 -16.81 -8.16
CA SER A 55 -12.40 -15.59 -8.23
C SER A 55 -11.55 -14.34 -7.99
N PRO A 56 -12.00 -13.17 -8.46
CA PRO A 56 -11.33 -11.90 -8.18
C PRO A 56 -11.25 -11.61 -6.68
N VAL A 57 -10.13 -11.02 -6.26
CA VAL A 57 -9.93 -10.48 -4.92
C VAL A 57 -10.59 -9.11 -4.83
N ASN A 58 -11.56 -8.96 -3.93
CA ASN A 58 -12.21 -7.68 -3.68
C ASN A 58 -11.46 -6.94 -2.57
N ILE A 59 -11.11 -5.67 -2.82
CA ILE A 59 -10.52 -4.79 -1.81
C ILE A 59 -11.52 -3.68 -1.50
N ASN A 60 -11.73 -3.42 -0.21
CA ASN A 60 -12.46 -2.25 0.29
C ASN A 60 -11.68 -1.64 1.46
N ALA A 61 -12.29 -0.69 2.18
CA ALA A 61 -11.64 0.00 3.29
C ALA A 61 -11.11 -0.97 4.36
N THR A 62 -11.79 -2.06 4.70
CA THR A 62 -11.41 -2.93 5.84
C THR A 62 -11.00 -4.34 5.44
N MET A 63 -11.21 -4.73 4.18
CA MET A 63 -10.99 -6.09 3.68
C MET A 63 -10.10 -6.07 2.44
N LEU A 64 -9.13 -7.00 2.40
CA LEU A 64 -8.35 -7.40 1.23
C LEU A 64 -8.65 -8.87 0.96
N GLY A 65 -9.62 -9.13 0.09
CA GLY A 65 -10.25 -10.44 -0.04
C GLY A 65 -10.85 -10.87 1.30
N GLU A 66 -10.33 -11.95 1.85
CA GLU A 66 -10.78 -12.54 3.13
C GLU A 66 -9.90 -12.11 4.32
N LYS A 67 -9.01 -11.13 4.11
CA LYS A 67 -8.11 -10.58 5.13
C LYS A 67 -8.66 -9.26 5.65
N ARG A 68 -9.05 -9.24 6.92
CA ARG A 68 -9.56 -8.05 7.62
C ARG A 68 -8.41 -7.24 8.22
N CYS A 69 -8.38 -5.94 7.99
CA CYS A 69 -7.41 -5.01 8.59
C CYS A 69 -7.64 -4.89 10.11
N ILE A 70 -6.60 -5.12 10.92
CA ILE A 70 -6.63 -4.98 12.38
C ILE A 70 -5.81 -3.79 12.84
N GLU A 71 -4.56 -3.71 12.38
CA GLU A 71 -3.63 -2.61 12.68
C GLU A 71 -2.78 -2.30 11.45
N LYS A 72 -2.36 -1.04 11.28
CA LYS A 72 -1.45 -0.64 10.18
C LYS A 72 -0.37 0.32 10.65
N ASP A 73 0.82 0.16 10.08
CA ASP A 73 1.88 1.16 10.09
C ASP A 73 2.51 1.24 8.69
N LYS A 74 2.34 2.38 8.02
CA LYS A 74 2.82 2.65 6.66
C LYS A 74 2.37 1.60 5.63
N ASP A 75 3.29 0.76 5.19
CA ASP A 75 3.13 -0.33 4.21
C ASP A 75 2.94 -1.69 4.88
N THR A 76 2.96 -1.75 6.21
CA THR A 76 2.83 -2.95 7.00
C THR A 76 1.45 -3.03 7.66
N TYR A 77 0.80 -4.19 7.58
CA TYR A 77 -0.57 -4.41 8.05
C TYR A 77 -0.65 -5.70 8.88
N ALA A 78 -1.27 -5.64 10.04
CA ALA A 78 -1.75 -6.81 10.76
C ALA A 78 -3.16 -7.12 10.25
N VAL A 79 -3.35 -8.34 9.76
CA VAL A 79 -4.64 -8.77 9.23
C VAL A 79 -5.12 -10.05 9.89
N TYR A 80 -6.43 -10.20 9.97
CA TYR A 80 -7.08 -11.45 10.33
C TYR A 80 -7.58 -12.15 9.07
N ASP A 81 -7.07 -13.34 8.79
CA ASP A 81 -7.39 -14.15 7.61
C ASP A 81 -8.43 -15.23 7.96
N SER A 82 -9.58 -15.21 7.28
CA SER A 82 -10.69 -16.13 7.51
C SER A 82 -10.81 -17.30 6.50
N LEU A 83 -9.84 -17.48 5.59
CA LEU A 83 -9.90 -18.55 4.58
C LEU A 83 -9.36 -19.90 5.03
N ASN A 84 -8.37 -19.90 5.92
CA ASN A 84 -7.72 -21.13 6.33
C ASN A 84 -8.58 -21.83 7.39
N SER A 85 -8.46 -23.16 7.49
CA SER A 85 -9.10 -23.97 8.54
C SER A 85 -8.76 -23.48 9.96
N GLU A 86 -7.69 -22.72 10.08
CA GLU A 86 -7.28 -22.00 11.28
C GLU A 86 -7.36 -20.50 10.98
N ASN A 87 -8.50 -19.86 11.30
CA ASN A 87 -8.59 -18.41 11.23
C ASN A 87 -7.45 -17.80 12.06
N CYS A 88 -6.66 -16.89 11.50
CA CYS A 88 -5.44 -16.43 12.18
C CYS A 88 -5.01 -15.02 11.81
N TYR A 89 -4.14 -14.47 12.65
CA TYR A 89 -3.47 -13.20 12.47
C TYR A 89 -2.18 -13.39 11.67
N ARG A 90 -1.96 -12.50 10.70
CA ARG A 90 -0.78 -12.49 9.85
C ARG A 90 -0.29 -11.07 9.61
N CYS A 91 0.99 -10.95 9.27
CA CYS A 91 1.57 -9.70 8.79
C CYS A 91 1.53 -9.66 7.25
N LEU A 92 1.10 -8.52 6.70
CA LEU A 92 1.26 -8.19 5.29
C LEU A 92 2.22 -7.01 5.14
N ILE A 93 3.14 -7.12 4.20
CA ILE A 93 3.92 -5.98 3.71
C ILE A 93 3.47 -5.70 2.27
N ILE A 94 2.80 -4.58 2.05
CA ILE A 94 2.15 -4.23 0.79
C ILE A 94 2.91 -3.10 0.08
N ASN A 95 3.40 -3.39 -1.12
CA ASN A 95 4.04 -2.43 -2.00
C ASN A 95 3.09 -2.01 -3.13
N ASP A 96 2.70 -0.74 -3.10
CA ASP A 96 1.92 -0.11 -4.16
C ASP A 96 2.83 0.21 -5.37
N ARG A 97 2.85 -0.68 -6.36
CA ARG A 97 3.73 -0.55 -7.52
C ARG A 97 3.19 0.42 -8.55
N HIS A 98 1.90 0.30 -8.85
CA HIS A 98 1.23 1.07 -9.89
C HIS A 98 -0.26 1.17 -9.57
N VAL A 99 -0.97 2.15 -10.16
CA VAL A 99 -2.42 2.31 -9.97
C VAL A 99 -3.24 1.06 -10.36
N ASN A 100 -2.66 0.21 -11.22
CA ASN A 100 -3.25 -1.05 -11.67
C ASN A 100 -2.50 -2.31 -11.18
N ALA A 101 -1.47 -2.17 -10.34
CA ALA A 101 -0.68 -3.31 -9.85
C ALA A 101 -0.24 -3.13 -8.39
N ILE A 102 -0.66 -4.07 -7.55
CA ILE A 102 -0.26 -4.15 -6.13
C ILE A 102 0.58 -5.41 -5.94
N GLN A 103 1.66 -5.29 -5.18
CA GLN A 103 2.44 -6.43 -4.73
C GLN A 103 2.40 -6.53 -3.22
N PHE A 104 2.34 -7.74 -2.68
CA PHE A 104 2.42 -7.92 -1.23
C PHE A 104 3.09 -9.23 -0.85
N ARG A 105 3.63 -9.25 0.37
CA ARG A 105 4.16 -10.45 1.01
C ARG A 105 3.30 -10.77 2.23
N GLU A 106 3.05 -12.05 2.43
CA GLU A 106 2.60 -12.56 3.73
C GLU A 106 3.86 -12.94 4.51
N VAL A 107 4.04 -12.38 5.71
CA VAL A 107 5.25 -12.52 6.51
C VAL A 107 4.96 -13.34 7.76
N GLY A 108 5.85 -14.29 8.04
CA GLY A 108 5.78 -15.14 9.22
C GLY A 108 4.67 -16.18 9.17
N ASP A 109 4.52 -16.91 10.27
CA ASP A 109 3.55 -17.98 10.40
C ASP A 109 2.18 -17.46 10.88
N CYS A 110 1.15 -18.26 10.61
CA CYS A 110 -0.22 -18.05 11.06
C CYS A 110 -0.28 -18.02 12.60
N SER A 111 -0.71 -16.90 13.20
CA SER A 111 -0.84 -16.78 14.65
C SER A 111 -2.29 -16.88 15.08
N ILE A 112 -2.64 -17.87 15.91
CA ILE A 112 -4.01 -18.06 16.39
C ILE A 112 -4.41 -16.95 17.37
N GLU A 113 -3.46 -16.50 18.19
CA GLU A 113 -3.67 -15.45 19.17
C GLU A 113 -3.39 -14.06 18.58
N PRO A 114 -4.14 -13.03 19.00
CA PRO A 114 -3.85 -11.66 18.60
C PRO A 114 -2.49 -11.22 19.14
N ARG A 115 -1.68 -10.62 18.27
CA ARG A 115 -0.37 -10.04 18.61
C ARG A 115 -0.27 -8.64 18.03
N SER A 116 0.65 -7.84 18.56
CA SER A 116 0.90 -6.51 18.02
C SER A 116 1.46 -6.57 16.59
N LEU A 117 1.27 -5.50 15.81
CA LEU A 117 1.88 -5.38 14.48
C LEU A 117 3.38 -5.67 14.50
N ALA A 118 4.09 -5.13 15.50
CA ALA A 118 5.53 -5.31 15.65
C ALA A 118 5.91 -6.79 15.84
N GLU A 119 5.13 -7.55 16.63
CA GLU A 119 5.39 -8.97 16.87
C GLU A 119 5.04 -9.84 15.65
N LEU A 120 3.92 -9.58 14.99
CA LEU A 120 3.53 -10.30 13.76
C LEU A 120 4.54 -10.08 12.64
N CYS A 121 5.11 -8.88 12.56
CA CYS A 121 6.04 -8.49 11.51
C CYS A 121 7.51 -8.54 11.94
N ALA A 122 7.82 -9.04 13.15
CA ALA A 122 9.18 -9.15 13.67
C ALA A 122 10.01 -10.21 12.92
N ALA A 123 9.34 -11.20 12.31
CA ALA A 123 9.98 -12.11 11.38
C ALA A 123 10.47 -11.28 10.18
N VAL A 124 11.76 -10.96 10.17
CA VAL A 124 12.42 -10.31 9.03
C VAL A 124 12.06 -11.09 7.78
N THR A 125 11.64 -10.38 6.72
CA THR A 125 11.20 -10.98 5.45
C THR A 125 12.12 -12.13 5.09
N ARG A 126 11.64 -13.36 5.27
CA ARG A 126 12.49 -14.52 5.00
C ARG A 126 12.63 -14.65 3.50
N THR A 127 13.73 -15.23 3.05
CA THR A 127 14.01 -15.37 1.61
C THR A 127 12.95 -16.24 0.90
N ASP A 128 12.17 -17.02 1.65
CA ASP A 128 11.07 -17.88 1.22
C ASP A 128 9.67 -17.24 1.33
N ASP A 129 9.54 -16.00 1.81
CA ASP A 129 8.23 -15.34 1.89
C ASP A 129 7.62 -15.17 0.50
N SER A 130 6.39 -15.69 0.33
CA SER A 130 5.66 -15.65 -0.94
C SER A 130 5.36 -14.22 -1.36
N LEU A 131 5.79 -13.84 -2.56
CA LEU A 131 5.46 -12.56 -3.19
C LEU A 131 4.25 -12.75 -4.11
N TYR A 132 3.15 -12.08 -3.76
CA TYR A 132 1.94 -12.06 -4.56
C TYR A 132 1.87 -10.77 -5.37
N THR A 133 1.36 -10.86 -6.59
CA THR A 133 1.04 -9.71 -7.44
C THR A 133 -0.43 -9.76 -7.82
N MET A 134 -1.12 -8.64 -7.68
CA MET A 134 -2.51 -8.45 -8.07
C MET A 134 -2.63 -7.36 -9.12
N PHE A 135 -3.48 -7.59 -10.13
CA PHE A 135 -3.75 -6.65 -11.20
C PHE A 135 -5.21 -6.19 -11.16
N ARG A 136 -5.44 -4.89 -11.33
CA ARG A 136 -6.80 -4.33 -11.26
C ARG A 136 -7.60 -4.77 -12.47
N LEU A 137 -8.78 -5.37 -12.26
CA LEU A 137 -9.64 -5.83 -13.37
C LEU A 137 -10.22 -4.66 -14.15
N ASN A 138 -10.70 -3.63 -13.44
CA ASN A 138 -11.13 -2.37 -14.04
C ASN A 138 -9.96 -1.38 -13.98
N SER A 139 -8.97 -1.60 -14.83
CA SER A 139 -7.76 -0.79 -14.88
C SER A 139 -8.09 0.67 -15.20
N LYS A 140 -7.36 1.59 -14.56
CA LYS A 140 -7.39 3.00 -14.94
C LYS A 140 -6.41 3.18 -16.11
N PRO A 141 -6.87 3.62 -17.29
CA PRO A 141 -5.98 3.85 -18.41
C PRO A 141 -4.87 4.83 -18.03
N ILE A 142 -3.65 4.54 -18.44
CA ILE A 142 -2.50 5.45 -18.29
C ILE A 142 -2.02 5.89 -19.66
N PRO A 143 -1.50 7.11 -19.81
CA PRO A 143 -0.88 7.53 -21.07
C PRO A 143 0.20 6.52 -21.49
N CYS A 144 0.21 6.19 -22.78
CA CYS A 144 1.16 5.23 -23.30
C CYS A 144 2.61 5.63 -23.02
N PRO A 145 3.39 4.80 -22.27
CA PRO A 145 4.79 5.09 -22.00
C PRO A 145 5.69 4.86 -23.23
N PHE A 146 5.18 4.14 -24.23
CA PHE A 146 5.87 3.79 -25.47
C PHE A 146 5.64 4.87 -26.52
N THR A 147 6.60 5.79 -26.65
CA THR A 147 6.61 6.82 -27.68
C THR A 147 7.64 6.49 -28.76
N GLY A 148 7.27 6.61 -30.05
CA GLY A 148 8.20 6.46 -31.18
C GLY A 148 8.27 5.07 -31.84
N ALA A 149 7.20 4.67 -32.54
CA ALA A 149 7.13 3.38 -33.26
C ALA A 149 8.29 3.07 -34.22
N PRO A 150 8.51 1.78 -34.57
CA PRO A 150 7.88 0.56 -34.01
C PRO A 150 8.81 -0.20 -33.03
N PHE A 151 8.21 -0.79 -31.99
CA PHE A 151 8.92 -1.70 -31.08
C PHE A 151 8.84 -3.13 -31.61
N THR A 152 9.82 -3.96 -31.26
CA THR A 152 9.84 -5.39 -31.58
C THR A 152 9.80 -6.23 -30.31
N PHE A 153 9.15 -7.39 -30.37
CA PHE A 153 9.12 -8.33 -29.26
C PHE A 153 9.13 -9.78 -29.75
N THR A 154 9.54 -10.69 -28.85
CA THR A 154 9.42 -12.14 -28.98
C THR A 154 8.43 -12.65 -27.94
N TYR A 155 7.81 -13.80 -28.19
CA TYR A 155 6.88 -14.42 -27.25
C TYR A 155 7.16 -15.91 -27.14
N LYS A 156 6.67 -16.54 -26.08
CA LYS A 156 6.77 -18.00 -25.88
C LYS A 156 5.41 -18.65 -26.09
N SER A 157 5.43 -19.82 -26.72
CA SER A 157 4.31 -20.76 -26.75
C SER A 157 4.76 -22.03 -26.02
N GLY A 158 4.21 -22.25 -24.82
CA GLY A 158 4.76 -23.23 -23.88
C GLY A 158 6.18 -22.88 -23.47
N GLU A 159 7.10 -23.85 -23.59
CA GLU A 159 8.53 -23.67 -23.25
C GLU A 159 9.37 -23.05 -24.37
N THR A 160 8.83 -23.00 -25.60
CA THR A 160 9.60 -22.62 -26.78
C THR A 160 9.33 -21.16 -27.17
N GLU A 161 10.39 -20.46 -27.56
CA GLU A 161 10.31 -19.04 -27.90
C GLU A 161 10.20 -18.82 -29.42
N CYS A 162 9.19 -18.04 -29.83
CA CYS A 162 9.02 -17.56 -31.19
C CYS A 162 9.88 -16.31 -31.43
N ARG A 163 10.92 -16.45 -32.25
CA ARG A 163 11.90 -15.38 -32.55
C ARG A 163 11.88 -14.90 -34.00
N SER A 164 11.36 -15.71 -34.93
CA SER A 164 11.35 -15.41 -36.36
C SER A 164 10.08 -15.96 -37.02
N PRO A 165 9.21 -15.11 -37.60
CA PRO A 165 9.39 -13.67 -37.79
C PRO A 165 9.27 -12.90 -36.46
N ILE A 166 9.92 -11.73 -36.38
CA ILE A 166 9.85 -10.87 -35.19
C ILE A 166 8.44 -10.25 -35.07
N SER A 167 7.88 -10.22 -33.87
CA SER A 167 6.59 -9.56 -33.63
C SER A 167 6.78 -8.06 -33.38
N HIS A 168 5.75 -7.27 -33.65
CA HIS A 168 5.82 -5.81 -33.61
C HIS A 168 4.78 -5.22 -32.67
N ALA A 169 5.14 -4.15 -31.97
CA ALA A 169 4.19 -3.34 -31.22
C ALA A 169 4.13 -1.93 -31.81
N GLU A 170 2.93 -1.48 -32.11
CA GLU A 170 2.68 -0.14 -32.62
C GLU A 170 2.32 0.80 -31.48
N SER A 171 2.95 1.98 -31.48
CA SER A 171 2.56 3.04 -30.58
C SER A 171 1.12 3.48 -30.86
N CYS A 172 0.49 3.99 -29.82
CA CYS A 172 -0.93 3.86 -29.57
C CYS A 172 -1.85 4.58 -30.57
N THR A 173 -2.86 3.87 -31.09
CA THR A 173 -3.96 4.45 -31.89
C THR A 173 -5.00 5.16 -31.01
N ASP A 174 -5.08 4.78 -29.74
CA ASP A 174 -5.83 5.40 -28.63
C ASP A 174 -4.84 5.71 -27.49
N SER A 175 -4.89 6.88 -26.86
CA SER A 175 -3.81 7.47 -26.02
C SER A 175 -3.25 6.61 -24.87
N SER A 176 -3.87 5.47 -24.56
CA SER A 176 -3.51 4.54 -23.50
C SER A 176 -3.43 3.06 -23.92
N LYS A 177 -3.56 2.73 -25.21
CA LYS A 177 -3.63 1.33 -25.69
C LYS A 177 -2.51 0.99 -26.66
N LEU A 178 -1.79 -0.08 -26.38
CA LEU A 178 -0.73 -0.60 -27.24
C LEU A 178 -1.29 -1.72 -28.12
N LEU A 179 -1.00 -1.68 -29.43
CA LEU A 179 -1.35 -2.78 -30.33
C LEU A 179 -0.16 -3.72 -30.49
N LEU A 180 -0.30 -4.95 -30.03
CA LEU A 180 0.65 -6.04 -30.24
C LEU A 180 0.24 -6.83 -31.48
N LYS A 181 1.13 -6.91 -32.47
CA LYS A 181 0.96 -7.67 -33.70
C LYS A 181 1.84 -8.92 -33.67
N TYR A 182 1.24 -10.06 -33.34
CA TYR A 182 1.95 -11.33 -33.22
C TYR A 182 2.21 -11.92 -34.61
N GLN A 183 3.43 -12.41 -34.82
CA GLN A 183 3.79 -13.20 -36.00
C GLN A 183 3.81 -14.69 -35.64
N ALA A 184 3.29 -15.54 -36.52
CA ALA A 184 3.39 -16.98 -36.37
C ALA A 184 4.78 -17.46 -36.79
N CYS A 185 5.45 -18.22 -35.93
CA CYS A 185 6.75 -18.82 -36.23
C CYS A 185 6.54 -20.13 -37.01
N PRO A 186 7.11 -20.27 -38.22
CA PRO A 186 6.91 -21.47 -39.04
C PRO A 186 7.42 -22.76 -38.36
N ASP A 187 8.39 -22.64 -37.45
CA ASP A 187 9.01 -23.77 -36.74
C ASP A 187 8.29 -24.14 -35.43
N LEU A 188 7.21 -23.43 -35.07
CA LEU A 188 6.47 -23.64 -33.83
C LEU A 188 5.01 -23.97 -34.11
N GLU A 189 4.66 -25.23 -33.84
CA GLU A 189 3.28 -25.71 -33.79
C GLU A 189 2.46 -24.84 -32.81
N PHE A 190 1.25 -24.44 -33.24
CA PHE A 190 0.34 -23.55 -32.50
C PHE A 190 0.86 -22.12 -32.26
N SER A 191 1.82 -21.64 -33.05
CA SER A 191 2.05 -20.20 -33.13
C SER A 191 0.93 -19.53 -33.91
N GLU A 192 0.33 -18.48 -33.34
CA GLU A 192 -0.81 -17.78 -33.95
C GLU A 192 -0.39 -16.38 -34.38
N SER A 193 -0.86 -15.94 -35.54
CA SER A 193 -0.82 -14.54 -35.95
C SER A 193 -2.12 -13.87 -35.53
N THR A 194 -2.08 -13.16 -34.41
CA THR A 194 -3.24 -12.46 -33.87
C THR A 194 -2.82 -11.06 -33.40
N ASP A 195 -3.70 -10.09 -33.61
CA ASP A 195 -3.52 -8.74 -33.10
C ASP A 195 -4.22 -8.61 -31.74
N ILE A 196 -3.51 -8.12 -30.73
CA ILE A 196 -4.04 -7.94 -29.37
C ILE A 196 -3.86 -6.47 -28.96
N LEU A 197 -4.97 -5.84 -28.58
CA LEU A 197 -4.97 -4.52 -27.94
C LEU A 197 -4.81 -4.68 -26.43
N VAL A 198 -3.81 -4.02 -25.87
CA VAL A 198 -3.47 -4.04 -24.43
C VAL A 198 -3.61 -2.65 -23.83
#